data_AF-A0A8S3TJE6-F1
#
_entry.id   AF-A0A8S3TJE6-F1
#
_cell.length_a   1.000
_cell.length_b   1.000
_cell.length_c   1.000
_cell.angle_alpha   90.00
_cell.angle_beta   90.00
_cell.angle_gamma   90.00
#
_symmetry.space_group_name_H-M   'P 1'
#
loop_
_entity.id
_entity.type
_entity.pdbx_description
1 polymer ?
#
loop_
_entity_poly.entity_id
_entity_poly.type
_entity_poly.pdbx_seq_one_letter_code
_entity_poly.pdbx_strand_id
1 'polypeptide(L)'
;MSVPLKLLVLIVDVLILKVTAQRSDRMNAFRLYLSNDTVSDRDAFLCYTDQKIAGTPDVTQDINCNSLTKNVYFFNRRLSARNGEGAFVELCYIAIYGCWKGTWGVNCTNACPANCLDNHCYPGNGSCIWGCDSRNCLQDMCDRNTGVCSYGCKAGLVGQNCNNEFCE
;
A
#
# COMPACT_ATOMS: atom_id res chain seq x y z
N MET A 1 11.11 -14.37 19.69
CA MET A 1 11.72 -13.36 18.79
C MET A 1 10.78 -13.16 17.61
N SER A 2 9.95 -12.12 17.67
CA SER A 2 8.99 -11.78 16.61
C SER A 2 9.60 -10.68 15.75
N VAL A 3 10.04 -11.02 14.53
CA VAL A 3 10.44 -10.02 13.53
C VAL A 3 9.17 -9.26 13.13
N PRO A 4 9.11 -7.92 13.26
CA PRO A 4 7.96 -7.17 12.78
C PRO A 4 7.93 -7.25 11.26
N LEU A 5 7.04 -8.08 10.72
CA LEU A 5 6.77 -8.17 9.29
C LEU A 5 6.16 -6.83 8.84
N LYS A 6 6.95 -6.03 8.11
CA LYS A 6 6.46 -4.85 7.38
C LYS A 6 5.84 -5.36 6.08
N LEU A 7 4.52 -5.40 6.00
CA LEU A 7 3.81 -5.70 4.76
C LEU A 7 3.74 -4.42 3.91
N LEU A 8 3.80 -4.52 2.60
CA LEU A 8 3.51 -3.40 1.70
C LEU A 8 2.16 -3.69 1.07
N VAL A 9 1.13 -2.98 1.51
CA VAL A 9 -0.24 -3.19 1.03
C VAL A 9 -0.36 -2.53 -0.35
N LEU A 10 -0.94 -3.26 -1.30
CA LEU A 10 -1.20 -2.80 -2.66
C LEU A 10 -2.70 -2.69 -2.89
N ILE A 11 -3.40 -3.80 -2.71
CA ILE A 11 -4.83 -3.90 -2.97
C ILE A 11 -5.47 -4.51 -1.74
N VAL A 12 -6.53 -3.87 -1.24
CA VAL A 12 -7.40 -4.45 -0.23
C VAL A 12 -8.69 -4.82 -0.94
N ASP A 13 -8.90 -6.12 -1.15
CA ASP A 13 -10.15 -6.63 -1.67
C ASP A 13 -11.08 -6.87 -0.47
N VAL A 14 -12.20 -6.16 -0.47
CA VAL A 14 -13.20 -6.24 0.59
C VAL A 14 -14.47 -6.86 0.03
N LEU A 15 -14.87 -7.99 0.61
CA LEU A 15 -16.16 -8.62 0.35
C LEU A 15 -17.08 -8.45 1.57
N ILE A 16 -18.20 -7.78 1.35
CA ILE A 16 -19.15 -7.39 2.41
C ILE A 16 -20.36 -8.34 2.39
N LEU A 17 -20.83 -8.73 3.58
CA LEU A 17 -22.04 -9.54 3.71
C LEU A 17 -23.24 -8.72 3.19
N LYS A 18 -23.95 -9.25 2.20
CA LYS A 18 -25.18 -8.62 1.72
C LYS A 18 -26.30 -8.87 2.73
N VAL A 19 -26.45 -7.99 3.71
CA VAL A 19 -27.54 -8.07 4.69
C VAL A 19 -28.83 -7.52 4.10
N THR A 20 -29.92 -8.26 4.26
CA THR A 20 -31.27 -7.90 3.79
C THR A 20 -31.72 -6.54 4.33
N ALA A 21 -32.52 -5.80 3.55
CA ALA A 21 -32.86 -4.39 3.74
C ALA A 21 -33.31 -3.97 5.16
N GLN A 22 -33.87 -4.88 5.97
CA GLN A 22 -34.31 -4.62 7.34
C GLN A 22 -33.18 -4.43 8.39
N ARG A 23 -31.92 -4.80 8.11
CA ARG A 23 -30.77 -4.65 9.03
C ARG A 23 -29.59 -3.89 8.41
N SER A 24 -29.77 -3.36 7.21
CA SER A 24 -28.71 -2.74 6.41
C SER A 24 -28.21 -1.38 6.92
N ASP A 25 -28.84 -0.83 7.96
CA ASP A 25 -28.47 0.44 8.60
C ASP A 25 -27.42 0.30 9.72
N ARG A 26 -27.04 -0.94 10.05
CA ARG A 26 -25.96 -1.25 11.00
C ARG A 26 -24.58 -1.08 10.40
N MET A 27 -24.47 -1.11 9.06
CA MET A 27 -23.26 -0.84 8.28
C MET A 27 -23.61 0.01 7.04
N ASN A 28 -23.23 1.29 7.06
CA ASN A 28 -23.51 2.25 5.98
C ASN A 28 -22.26 3.10 5.75
N ALA A 29 -21.63 2.89 4.58
CA ALA A 29 -20.28 3.36 4.24
C ALA A 29 -19.16 2.86 5.17
N PHE A 30 -17.93 2.86 4.68
CA PHE A 30 -16.75 2.55 5.47
C PHE A 30 -15.55 3.38 5.04
N ARG A 31 -14.49 3.30 5.85
CA ARG A 31 -13.18 3.87 5.56
C ARG A 31 -12.10 2.83 5.82
N LEU A 32 -11.05 2.89 5.02
CA LEU A 32 -9.83 2.12 5.25
C LEU A 32 -8.71 3.07 5.66
N TYR A 33 -8.05 2.74 6.76
CA TYR A 33 -6.88 3.46 7.25
C TYR A 33 -5.66 2.55 7.28
N LEU A 34 -4.50 3.12 6.99
CA LEU A 34 -3.21 2.42 6.97
C LEU A 34 -2.33 3.00 8.08
N SER A 35 -1.69 2.14 8.88
CA SER A 35 -0.75 2.60 9.91
C SER A 35 0.47 1.70 10.03
N ASN A 36 1.61 2.31 10.35
CA ASN A 36 2.82 1.59 10.74
C ASN A 36 2.89 1.34 12.25
N ASP A 37 2.09 2.07 13.04
CA ASP A 37 2.06 2.00 14.49
C ASP A 37 0.81 1.26 15.00
N THR A 38 0.85 0.84 16.26
CA THR A 38 -0.22 0.05 16.89
C THR A 38 -1.27 0.90 17.62
N VAL A 39 -1.12 2.22 17.69
CA VAL A 39 -1.69 3.00 18.80
C VAL A 39 -2.97 3.77 18.50
N SER A 40 -3.27 4.23 17.29
CA SER A 40 -4.56 4.90 17.04
C SER A 40 -4.80 5.21 15.55
N ASP A 41 -6.08 5.32 15.21
CA ASP A 41 -6.65 5.92 14.00
C ASP A 41 -6.24 7.39 13.75
N ARG A 42 -5.73 8.11 14.76
CA ARG A 42 -5.35 9.53 14.65
C ARG A 42 -4.14 9.80 13.77
N ASP A 43 -3.20 8.85 13.71
CA ASP A 43 -1.98 8.94 12.89
C ASP A 43 -2.06 8.04 11.65
N ALA A 44 -3.22 7.42 11.41
CA ALA A 44 -3.40 6.49 10.32
C ALA A 44 -3.72 7.22 9.01
N PHE A 45 -3.01 6.87 7.94
CA PHE A 45 -3.24 7.40 6.60
C PHE A 45 -4.58 6.91 6.06
N LEU A 46 -5.48 7.84 5.71
CA LEU A 46 -6.76 7.49 5.07
C LEU A 46 -6.49 6.98 3.64
N CYS A 47 -6.63 5.67 3.43
CA CYS A 47 -6.54 5.09 2.09
C CYS A 47 -7.81 5.32 1.29
N TYR A 48 -8.97 5.00 1.87
CA TYR A 48 -10.21 4.91 1.12
C TYR A 48 -11.39 5.38 1.94
N THR A 49 -12.35 6.00 1.26
CA THR A 49 -13.68 6.30 1.79
C THR A 49 -14.70 5.79 0.80
N ASP A 50 -15.61 4.95 1.27
CA ASP A 50 -16.74 4.45 0.49
C ASP A 50 -17.59 5.63 -0.01
N GLN A 51 -17.89 5.61 -1.31
CA GLN A 51 -18.58 6.71 -1.98
C GLN A 51 -20.10 6.68 -1.80
N LYS A 52 -20.68 5.58 -1.30
CA LYS A 52 -22.12 5.50 -1.04
C LYS A 52 -22.43 6.16 0.31
N ILE A 53 -22.85 7.42 0.24
CA ILE A 53 -23.22 8.23 1.42
C ILE A 53 -24.50 7.68 2.10
N ALA A 54 -25.34 6.92 1.37
CA ALA A 54 -26.50 6.22 1.92
C ALA A 54 -26.74 4.90 1.18
N GLY A 55 -26.67 3.78 1.89
CA GLY A 55 -26.99 2.45 1.37
C GLY A 55 -25.97 1.40 1.78
N THR A 56 -26.20 0.15 1.39
CA THR A 56 -25.19 -0.91 1.56
C THR A 56 -24.02 -0.64 0.62
N PRO A 57 -22.77 -0.69 1.12
CA PRO A 57 -21.58 -0.70 0.27
C PRO A 57 -21.67 -1.80 -0.80
N ASP A 58 -20.94 -1.64 -1.91
CA ASP A 58 -20.87 -2.72 -2.91
C ASP A 58 -20.34 -4.00 -2.29
N VAL A 59 -20.94 -5.12 -2.72
CA VAL A 59 -20.68 -6.45 -2.15
C VAL A 59 -19.22 -6.84 -2.33
N THR A 60 -18.62 -6.47 -3.46
CA THR A 60 -17.21 -6.70 -3.77
C THR A 60 -16.59 -5.37 -4.17
N GLN A 61 -15.46 -5.02 -3.56
CA GLN A 61 -14.70 -3.82 -3.89
C GLN A 61 -13.20 -4.14 -3.89
N ASP A 62 -12.52 -3.76 -4.98
CA ASP A 62 -11.07 -3.87 -5.12
C ASP A 62 -10.46 -2.48 -4.91
N ILE A 63 -9.83 -2.25 -3.74
CA ILE A 63 -9.39 -0.93 -3.32
C ILE A 63 -7.88 -0.83 -3.40
N ASN A 64 -7.37 0.05 -4.27
CA ASN A 64 -5.94 0.27 -4.43
C ASN A 64 -5.38 1.21 -3.35
N CYS A 65 -4.66 0.64 -2.40
CA CYS A 65 -4.01 1.32 -1.28
C CYS A 65 -2.48 1.26 -1.43
N ASN A 66 -1.90 2.06 -2.33
CA ASN A 66 -0.45 2.07 -2.59
C ASN A 66 0.38 2.67 -1.42
N SER A 67 0.60 1.92 -0.33
CA SER A 67 1.39 2.43 0.81
C SER A 67 2.06 1.34 1.64
N LEU A 68 3.24 1.66 2.17
CA LEU A 68 3.98 0.81 3.12
C LEU A 68 3.33 0.89 4.49
N THR A 69 2.72 -0.21 4.93
CA THR A 69 1.92 -0.22 6.14
C THR A 69 1.91 -1.57 6.83
N LYS A 70 1.98 -1.55 8.15
CA LYS A 70 1.90 -2.77 8.96
C LYS A 70 0.46 -3.18 9.25
N ASN A 71 -0.45 -2.21 9.36
CA ASN A 71 -1.82 -2.42 9.81
C ASN A 71 -2.81 -1.76 8.85
N VAL A 72 -3.89 -2.49 8.51
CA VAL A 72 -5.06 -1.94 7.81
C VAL A 72 -6.24 -1.95 8.77
N TYR A 73 -6.86 -0.80 8.98
CA TYR A 73 -8.03 -0.64 9.82
C TYR A 73 -9.28 -0.42 8.97
N PHE A 74 -10.29 -1.25 9.21
CA PHE A 74 -11.61 -1.08 8.65
C PHE A 74 -12.48 -0.30 9.64
N PHE A 75 -13.03 0.83 9.21
CA PHE A 75 -13.91 1.65 10.04
C PHE A 75 -15.28 1.80 9.41
N ASN A 76 -16.32 1.32 10.09
CA ASN A 76 -17.71 1.53 9.66
C ASN A 76 -18.11 2.99 9.96
N ARG A 77 -18.51 3.74 8.92
CA ARG A 77 -18.77 5.18 9.01
C ARG A 77 -20.15 5.53 9.57
N ARG A 78 -21.08 4.56 9.62
CA ARG A 78 -22.51 4.68 9.99
C ARG A 78 -22.97 6.12 10.35
N LEU A 79 -23.61 6.79 9.39
CA LEU A 79 -24.04 8.19 9.53
C LEU A 79 -25.33 8.39 10.36
N SER A 80 -26.05 7.31 10.71
CA SER A 80 -27.32 7.39 11.44
C SER A 80 -27.37 6.36 12.56
N ALA A 81 -27.03 6.80 13.77
CA ALA A 81 -27.29 6.04 14.99
C ALA A 81 -28.78 6.14 15.32
N ARG A 82 -29.61 5.23 14.78
CA ARG A 82 -30.96 5.07 15.33
C ARG A 82 -30.81 4.51 16.75
N ASN A 83 -31.27 5.30 17.73
CA ASN A 83 -31.57 4.97 19.12
C ASN A 83 -30.99 3.65 19.65
N GLY A 84 -29.77 3.69 20.20
CA GLY A 84 -29.24 2.65 21.09
C GLY A 84 -28.71 1.37 20.43
N GLU A 85 -28.84 1.18 19.12
CA GLU A 85 -28.22 0.04 18.43
C GLU A 85 -26.74 0.32 18.12
N GLY A 86 -25.84 -0.62 18.43
CA GLY A 86 -24.41 -0.52 18.12
C GLY A 86 -24.11 -0.47 16.61
N ALA A 87 -22.95 0.07 16.23
CA ALA A 87 -22.40 -0.10 14.88
C ALA A 87 -21.72 -1.47 14.78
N PHE A 88 -22.00 -2.23 13.73
CA PHE A 88 -21.44 -3.56 13.53
C PHE A 88 -20.66 -3.61 12.22
N VAL A 89 -19.57 -4.36 12.22
CA VAL A 89 -18.80 -4.65 11.01
C VAL A 89 -19.25 -6.02 10.51
N GLU A 90 -19.88 -6.07 9.34
CA GLU A 90 -20.44 -7.29 8.75
C GLU A 90 -19.68 -7.63 7.46
N LEU A 91 -18.54 -8.31 7.61
CA LEU A 91 -17.64 -8.68 6.51
C LEU A 91 -17.74 -10.17 6.23
N CYS A 92 -17.82 -10.53 4.95
CA CYS A 92 -17.68 -11.93 4.51
C CYS A 92 -16.21 -12.33 4.53
N TYR A 93 -15.39 -11.49 3.90
CA TYR A 93 -14.01 -11.79 3.58
C TYR A 93 -13.24 -10.49 3.34
N ILE A 94 -11.98 -10.48 3.78
CA ILE A 94 -11.01 -9.45 3.43
C ILE A 94 -9.77 -10.17 2.90
N ALA A 95 -9.30 -9.75 1.73
CA ALA A 95 -7.96 -10.07 1.27
C ALA A 95 -7.12 -8.81 1.21
N ILE A 96 -5.87 -8.93 1.63
CA ILE A 96 -4.86 -7.89 1.53
C ILE A 96 -3.78 -8.43 0.62
N TYR A 97 -3.65 -7.84 -0.56
CA TYR A 97 -2.62 -8.13 -1.54
C TYR A 97 -1.50 -7.12 -1.41
N GLY A 98 -0.27 -7.63 -1.48
CA GLY A 98 0.92 -6.85 -1.25
C GLY A 98 2.16 -7.66 -1.55
N CYS A 99 3.32 -7.01 -1.54
CA CYS A 99 4.61 -7.68 -1.72
C CYS A 99 5.54 -7.46 -0.55
N TRP A 100 6.49 -8.41 -0.41
CA TRP A 100 7.59 -8.24 0.51
C TRP A 100 8.53 -7.16 0.00
N LYS A 101 9.30 -6.59 0.94
CA LYS A 101 10.40 -5.68 0.63
C LYS A 101 11.28 -6.25 -0.51
N GLY A 102 11.63 -5.41 -1.47
CA GLY A 102 12.47 -5.80 -2.60
C GLY A 102 11.75 -6.49 -3.75
N THR A 103 10.42 -6.69 -3.67
CA THR A 103 9.65 -7.35 -4.73
C THR A 103 8.38 -6.60 -5.10
N TRP A 104 7.94 -6.77 -6.35
CA TRP A 104 6.71 -6.19 -6.89
C TRP A 104 6.13 -7.07 -8.00
N GLY A 105 4.98 -6.66 -8.53
CA GLY A 105 4.26 -7.34 -9.59
C GLY A 105 3.34 -8.44 -9.06
N VAL A 106 2.69 -9.13 -10.01
CA VAL A 106 1.82 -10.27 -9.71
C VAL A 106 2.64 -11.35 -9.01
N ASN A 107 2.16 -11.84 -7.87
CA ASN A 107 2.84 -12.83 -7.02
C ASN A 107 4.24 -12.41 -6.53
N CYS A 108 4.61 -11.13 -6.64
CA CYS A 108 5.86 -10.60 -6.10
C CYS A 108 7.12 -11.25 -6.69
N THR A 109 7.07 -11.59 -7.98
CA THR A 109 8.17 -12.26 -8.67
C THR A 109 9.22 -11.29 -9.23
N ASN A 110 8.88 -10.01 -9.40
CA ASN A 110 9.79 -9.02 -9.96
C ASN A 110 10.59 -8.37 -8.84
N ALA A 111 11.91 -8.24 -9.01
CA ALA A 111 12.74 -7.51 -8.07
C ALA A 111 12.52 -5.99 -8.21
N CYS A 112 12.54 -5.27 -7.09
CA CYS A 112 12.59 -3.82 -7.11
C CYS A 112 13.86 -3.33 -7.82
N PRO A 113 13.84 -2.14 -8.45
CA PRO A 113 15.06 -1.52 -8.95
C PRO A 113 16.14 -1.42 -7.88
N ALA A 114 17.38 -1.75 -8.24
CA ALA A 114 18.50 -1.85 -7.29
C ALA A 114 18.84 -0.53 -6.59
N ASN A 115 18.56 0.60 -7.25
CA ASN A 115 18.79 1.92 -6.68
C ASN A 115 17.60 2.44 -5.89
N CYS A 116 16.48 1.73 -5.76
CA CYS A 116 15.41 2.22 -4.88
C CYS A 116 15.93 2.32 -3.44
N LEU A 117 15.68 3.46 -2.79
CA LEU A 117 16.09 3.65 -1.40
C LEU A 117 15.52 2.53 -0.52
N ASP A 118 16.40 1.96 0.30
CA ASP A 118 16.13 0.79 1.12
C ASP A 118 15.50 -0.39 0.36
N ASN A 119 15.67 -0.55 -0.97
CA ASN A 119 14.99 -1.58 -1.77
C ASN A 119 13.45 -1.57 -1.62
N HIS A 120 12.86 -0.38 -1.41
CA HIS A 120 11.42 -0.21 -1.34
C HIS A 120 10.86 0.36 -2.65
N CYS A 121 10.05 -0.45 -3.33
CA CYS A 121 9.31 -0.07 -4.52
C CYS A 121 7.82 -0.37 -4.37
N TYR A 122 6.97 0.33 -5.10
CA TYR A 122 5.52 0.09 -5.09
C TYR A 122 5.20 -1.30 -5.68
N PRO A 123 4.33 -2.12 -5.07
CA PRO A 123 4.09 -3.48 -5.56
C PRO A 123 3.38 -3.51 -6.91
N GLY A 124 2.67 -2.44 -7.29
CA GLY A 124 1.82 -2.43 -8.48
C GLY A 124 2.58 -2.11 -9.76
N ASN A 125 3.69 -1.37 -9.66
CA ASN A 125 4.44 -0.90 -10.82
C ASN A 125 5.96 -0.90 -10.65
N GLY A 126 6.48 -1.22 -9.47
CA GLY A 126 7.93 -1.30 -9.22
C GLY A 126 8.64 0.04 -9.07
N SER A 127 7.94 1.18 -9.07
CA SER A 127 8.61 2.48 -8.91
C SER A 127 9.07 2.72 -7.47
N CYS A 128 10.17 3.46 -7.29
CA CYS A 128 10.78 3.65 -5.99
C CYS A 128 9.92 4.54 -5.07
N ILE A 129 9.58 4.04 -3.88
CA ILE A 129 8.68 4.73 -2.95
C ILE A 129 9.28 6.06 -2.50
N TRP A 130 10.54 6.04 -2.05
CA TRP A 130 11.25 7.22 -1.54
C TRP A 130 12.20 7.85 -2.55
N GLY A 131 12.11 7.45 -3.81
CA GLY A 131 13.11 7.80 -4.83
C GLY A 131 14.26 6.79 -4.84
N CYS A 132 15.28 7.12 -5.62
CA CYS A 132 16.44 6.27 -5.85
C CYS A 132 17.72 6.87 -5.24
N ASP A 133 18.67 6.02 -4.86
CA ASP A 133 20.01 6.39 -4.44
C ASP A 133 20.80 6.85 -5.66
N SER A 134 20.93 8.17 -5.79
CA SER A 134 21.58 8.79 -6.93
C SER A 134 23.06 9.11 -6.68
N ARG A 135 23.63 8.73 -5.53
CA ARG A 135 25.00 9.11 -5.14
C ARG A 135 26.07 8.64 -6.12
N ASN A 136 25.80 7.56 -6.86
CA ASN A 136 26.70 7.01 -7.87
C ASN A 136 26.37 7.47 -9.31
N CYS A 137 25.24 8.16 -9.49
CA CYS A 137 24.81 8.68 -10.77
C CYS A 137 25.48 10.02 -11.09
N LEU A 138 25.76 10.27 -12.37
CA LEU A 138 26.15 11.61 -12.81
C LEU A 138 25.02 12.60 -12.58
N GLN A 139 25.40 13.81 -12.13
CA GLN A 139 24.48 14.89 -11.73
C GLN A 139 23.53 14.52 -10.58
N ASP A 140 23.81 13.44 -9.84
CA ASP A 140 22.96 12.93 -8.75
C ASP A 140 21.50 12.73 -9.20
N MET A 141 21.29 12.34 -10.47
CA MET A 141 19.97 12.08 -11.06
C MET A 141 19.77 10.62 -11.46
N CYS A 142 18.64 10.06 -11.04
CA CYS A 142 18.15 8.74 -11.42
C CYS A 142 16.65 8.79 -11.72
N ASP A 143 16.17 7.89 -12.57
CA ASP A 143 14.76 7.74 -12.89
C ASP A 143 14.04 7.01 -11.75
N ARG A 144 12.98 7.63 -11.20
CA ARG A 144 12.25 7.09 -10.05
C ARG A 144 11.50 5.77 -10.35
N ASN A 145 11.16 5.51 -11.61
CA ASN A 145 10.39 4.32 -11.98
C ASN A 145 11.29 3.10 -12.17
N THR A 146 12.50 3.34 -12.67
CA THR A 146 13.43 2.28 -13.09
C THR A 146 14.68 2.19 -12.22
N GLY A 147 14.97 3.20 -11.38
CA GLY A 147 16.20 3.32 -10.59
C GLY A 147 17.45 3.64 -11.41
N VAL A 148 17.34 3.74 -12.74
CA VAL A 148 18.47 3.90 -13.66
C VAL A 148 19.05 5.31 -13.57
N CYS A 149 20.38 5.43 -13.61
CA CYS A 149 21.06 6.72 -13.63
C CYS A 149 20.89 7.40 -15.00
N SER A 150 20.22 8.56 -15.05
CA SER A 150 19.80 9.19 -16.31
C SER A 150 20.97 9.68 -17.17
N TYR A 151 22.09 10.06 -16.54
CA TYR A 151 23.26 10.62 -17.22
C TYR A 151 24.49 9.70 -17.17
N GLY A 152 24.33 8.45 -16.74
CA GLY A 152 25.43 7.50 -16.55
C GLY A 152 26.07 7.56 -15.15
N CYS A 153 27.28 7.01 -15.03
CA CYS A 153 27.94 6.75 -13.75
C CYS A 153 29.09 7.70 -13.45
N LYS A 154 29.32 7.96 -12.15
CA LYS A 154 30.56 8.60 -11.69
C LYS A 154 31.77 7.72 -12.03
N ALA A 155 32.95 8.34 -12.13
CA ALA A 155 34.18 7.66 -12.52
C ALA A 155 34.47 6.43 -11.65
N GLY A 156 34.87 5.32 -12.27
CA GLY A 156 35.14 4.04 -11.61
C GLY A 156 33.92 3.14 -11.42
N LEU A 157 32.71 3.56 -11.84
CA LEU A 157 31.48 2.78 -11.72
C LEU A 157 30.86 2.47 -13.09
N VAL A 158 30.22 1.31 -13.21
CA VAL A 158 29.57 0.83 -14.43
C VAL A 158 28.20 0.19 -14.18
N GLY A 159 27.44 -0.01 -15.26
CA GLY A 159 26.09 -0.57 -15.25
C GLY A 159 25.00 0.50 -15.19
N GLN A 160 23.75 0.11 -15.43
CA GLN A 160 22.62 1.06 -15.48
C GLN A 160 22.33 1.76 -14.14
N ASN A 161 22.71 1.11 -13.04
CA ASN A 161 22.49 1.58 -11.68
C ASN A 161 23.79 2.07 -11.00
N CYS A 162 24.94 1.98 -11.67
CA CYS A 162 26.23 2.41 -11.13
C CYS A 162 26.60 1.75 -9.78
N ASN A 163 26.31 0.46 -9.64
CA ASN A 163 26.57 -0.33 -8.43
C ASN A 163 27.74 -1.31 -8.57
N ASN A 164 28.37 -1.35 -9.74
CA ASN A 164 29.51 -2.21 -10.01
C ASN A 164 30.75 -1.35 -10.21
N GLU A 165 31.85 -1.71 -9.54
CA GLU A 165 33.14 -1.09 -9.77
C GLU A 165 33.75 -1.60 -11.06
N PHE A 166 34.37 -0.69 -11.82
CA PHE A 166 35.22 -1.05 -12.94
C PHE A 166 36.66 -1.19 -12.42
N CYS A 167 37.13 -2.43 -12.29
CA CYS A 167 38.54 -2.68 -12.02
C CYS A 167 39.31 -2.62 -13.35
N GLU A 168 40.24 -1.67 -13.49
CA GLU A 168 41.33 -1.73 -14.47
C GLU A 168 42.49 -2.58 -13.96
#